data_AF-K1RXL7-F1
#
_entry.id   AF-K1RXL7-F1
#
_cell.length_a   1.000
_cell.length_b   1.000
_cell.length_c   1.000
_cell.angle_alpha   90.00
_cell.angle_beta   90.00
_cell.angle_gamma   90.00
#
_symmetry.space_group_name_H-M   'P 1'
#
loop_
_entity.id
_entity.type
_entity.pdbx_description
1 polymer ?
#
loop_
_entity_poly.entity_id
_entity_poly.type
_entity_poly.pdbx_seq_one_letter_code
_entity_poly.pdbx_strand_id
1 'polypeptide(L)' 'MNDSTLDIKAFLDKDEQKDLLRLLTAGSVDDGKSTLIGRLLFDSKKLYEDQLDAL' A
#
# COMPACT_ATOMS: atom_id res chain seq x y z
N MET A 1 -18.07 12.44 25.53
CA MET A 1 -17.02 13.29 24.91
C MET A 1 -15.71 12.66 25.37
N ASN A 2 -15.04 11.76 24.65
CA ASN A 2 -14.38 12.00 23.36
C ASN A 2 -13.91 10.63 22.76
N ASP A 3 -14.83 9.76 22.33
CA ASP A 3 -14.48 8.39 21.82
C ASP A 3 -13.75 8.40 20.47
N SER A 4 -13.95 9.44 19.65
CA SER A 4 -13.40 9.55 18.30
C SER A 4 -11.87 9.71 18.25
N THR A 5 -11.24 10.24 19.30
CA THR A 5 -9.79 10.47 19.33
C THR A 5 -9.00 9.20 19.67
N LEU A 6 -9.60 8.27 20.42
CA LEU A 6 -9.01 6.95 20.67
C LEU A 6 -8.99 6.10 19.40
N ASP A 7 -10.03 6.21 18.58
CA ASP A 7 -10.19 5.44 17.33
C ASP A 7 -9.14 5.82 16.26
N ILE A 8 -8.92 7.13 16.05
CA ILE A 8 -7.92 7.61 15.09
C ILE A 8 -6.50 7.20 15.52
N LYS A 9 -6.17 7.33 16.81
CA LYS A 9 -4.84 6.95 17.31
C LYS A 9 -4.59 5.45 17.15
N ALA A 10 -5.57 4.62 17.52
CA ALA A 10 -5.46 3.17 17.38
C ALA A 10 -5.32 2.74 15.91
N PHE A 11 -5.97 3.46 14.98
CA PHE A 11 -5.81 3.23 13.55
C PHE A 11 -4.40 3.54 13.06
N LEU A 12 -3.82 4.68 13.45
CA LEU A 12 -2.47 5.09 13.07
C LEU A 12 -1.40 4.15 13.67
N ASP A 13 -1.52 3.81 14.96
CA ASP A 13 -0.60 2.89 15.64
C ASP A 13 -0.55 1.51 14.95
N LYS A 14 -1.69 1.05 14.40
CA LYS A 14 -1.79 -0.22 13.66
C LYS A 14 -1.17 -0.16 12.27
N ASP A 15 -1.15 1.01 11.63
CA ASP A 15 -0.49 1.19 10.33
C ASP A 15 1.04 1.22 10.49
N GLU A 16 1.54 1.90 11.52
CA GLU A 16 2.97 1.95 11.86
C GLU A 16 3.55 0.58 12.25
N GLN A 17 2.74 -0.33 12.80
CA GLN A 17 3.16 -1.67 13.22
C GLN A 17 3.15 -2.72 12.09
N LYS A 18 2.94 -2.32 10.82
CA LYS A 18 2.98 -3.27 9.70
C LYS A 18 4.42 -3.66 9.36
N ASP A 19 4.65 -4.95 9.23
CA ASP A 19 5.94 -5.48 8.76
C ASP A 19 6.18 -5.18 7.28
N LEU A 20 7.45 -4.98 6.91
CA LEU A 20 7.87 -4.80 5.52
C LEU A 20 7.83 -6.14 4.76
N LEU A 21 6.89 -6.28 3.82
CA LEU A 21 6.85 -7.40 2.90
C LEU A 21 7.69 -7.12 1.65
N ARG A 22 8.68 -7.97 1.35
CA ARG A 22 9.40 -7.99 0.08
C ARG A 22 8.89 -9.13 -0.78
N LEU A 23 8.38 -8.82 -1.96
CA LEU A 23 7.87 -9.81 -2.92
C LEU A 23 8.57 -9.69 -4.28
N LEU A 24 8.59 -10.81 -5.00
CA LEU A 24 9.16 -10.96 -6.33
C LEU A 24 8.09 -11.62 -7.21
N THR A 25 7.89 -11.11 -8.43
CA THR A 25 7.12 -11.82 -9.46
C THR A 25 8.09 -12.50 -10.43
N ALA A 26 7.82 -13.76 -10.77
CA ALA A 26 8.62 -14.55 -11.71
C ALA A 26 7.69 -15.33 -12.65
N GLY A 27 8.13 -15.53 -13.90
CA GLY A 27 7.31 -16.09 -14.99
C GLY A 27 7.82 -15.67 -16.36
N SER A 28 7.37 -16.37 -17.40
CA SER A 28 7.70 -16.14 -18.80
C SER A 28 7.27 -14.75 -19.29
N VAL A 29 7.79 -14.35 -20.45
CA VAL A 29 7.22 -13.24 -21.23
C VAL A 29 5.71 -13.51 -21.42
N ASP A 30 4.90 -12.46 -21.31
CA ASP A 30 3.43 -12.47 -21.43
C ASP A 30 2.61 -13.10 -20.28
N ASP A 31 3.23 -13.61 -19.21
CA ASP A 31 2.53 -14.09 -18.01
C ASP A 31 1.88 -12.97 -17.17
N GLY A 32 1.90 -11.73 -17.66
CA GLY A 32 1.22 -10.60 -17.00
C GLY A 32 1.86 -10.12 -15.70
N LYS A 33 3.13 -10.44 -15.42
CA LYS A 33 3.86 -9.99 -14.21
C LYS A 33 3.74 -8.48 -13.96
N SER A 34 3.97 -7.68 -15.00
CA SER A 34 3.86 -6.21 -14.92
C SER A 34 2.42 -5.75 -14.73
N THR A 35 1.45 -6.45 -15.35
CA THR A 35 0.02 -6.19 -15.17
C THR A 35 -0.41 -6.44 -13.73
N LEU A 36 0.08 -7.53 -13.12
CA LEU A 36 -0.19 -7.85 -11.71
C LEU A 36 0.39 -6.80 -10.76
N ILE A 37 1.66 -6.39 -10.97
CA ILE A 37 2.28 -5.31 -10.19
C ILE A 37 1.46 -4.01 -10.34
N GLY A 38 1.10 -3.64 -11.57
CA GLY A 38 0.30 -2.44 -11.84
C GLY A 38 -1.09 -2.50 -11.17
N ARG A 39 -1.75 -3.66 -11.17
CA ARG A 39 -3.03 -3.86 -10.49
C ARG A 39 -2.90 -3.76 -8.98
N LEU A 40 -1.87 -4.36 -8.38
CA LEU A 40 -1.60 -4.24 -6.94
C LEU A 40 -1.36 -2.79 -6.53
N LEU A 41 -0.58 -2.03 -7.30
CA LEU A 41 -0.34 -0.61 -7.05
C LEU A 41 -1.64 0.21 -7.17
N PHE A 42 -2.43 -0.04 -8.22
CA PHE A 42 -3.72 0.62 -8.43
C PHE A 42 -4.72 0.33 -7.29
N ASP A 43 -4.91 -0.94 -6.95
CA ASP A 43 -5.89 -1.37 -5.94
C ASP A 43 -5.48 -0.93 -4.51
N SER A 44 -4.17 -0.85 -4.24
CA SER A 44 -3.65 -0.40 -2.94
C SER A 44 -3.83 1.10 -2.68
N LYS A 45 -4.16 1.88 -3.71
CA LYS A 45 -4.22 3.37 -3.68
C LYS A 45 -2.91 4.05 -3.24
N LYS A 46 -1.81 3.32 -3.03
CA LYS A 46 -0.53 3.86 -2.59
C LYS A 46 0.23 4.63 -3.67
N LEU A 47 -0.10 4.41 -4.94
CA LEU A 47 0.51 5.12 -6.07
C LEU A 47 0.28 6.66 -6.01
N TYR A 48 -0.75 7.12 -5.30
CA TYR A 48 -1.09 8.54 -5.22
C TYR A 48 -0.20 9.32 -4.25
N GLU A 49 0.33 8.71 -3.20
CA GLU A 49 1.17 9.41 -2.21
C GLU A 49 2.55 9.73 -2.81
N ASP A 50 3.18 8.74 -3.44
CA ASP A 50 4.51 8.90 -4.05
C ASP A 50 4.53 9.90 -5.22
N GLN A 51 3.40 10.12 -5.92
CA GLN A 51 3.30 11.15 -6.97
C GLN A 51 3.09 12.57 -6.43
N LEU A 52 2.45 12.72 -5.26
CA LEU A 52 2.25 14.03 -4.63
C LEU A 52 3.55 14.55 -4.01
N ASP A 53 4.40 13.67 -3.47
CA ASP A 53 5.72 14.04 -2.96
C ASP A 53 6.75 14.36 -4.06
N ALA A 54 6.46 13.99 -5.31
CA ALA A 54 7.29 14.26 -6.48
C ALA A 54 6.96 15.59 -7.20
N LEU A 55 5.92 16.31 -6.75
CA LEU A 55 5.47 17.62 -7.25
C LEU A 55 5.91 18.76 -6.33
#